data_AF-A0A645I4P7-F1
#
_entry.id   AF-A0A645I4P7-F1
#
_cell.length_a   1.000
_cell.length_b   1.000
_cell.length_c   1.000
_cell.angle_alpha   90.00
_cell.angle_beta   90.00
_cell.angle_gamma   90.00
#
_symmetry.space_group_name_H-M   'P 1'
#
loop_
_entity.id
_entity.type
_entity.pdbx_description
1 polymer ?
#
loop_
_entity_poly.entity_id
_entity_poly.type
_entity_poly.pdbx_seq_one_letter_code
_entity_poly.pdbx_strand_id
1 'polypeptide(L)'
;MGTIAAVHHAESHFTVRYDVGEIQYSFPEADQLAPAYAVTVHKSQGSEFPAVVMPVLSQHYMMLQRNLLYTGITRAKKLMILVGSRKAVSMAVRNAVREPRHSLLIERLNEVFNNAMRRRMS
;
A
#
# COMPACT_ATOMS: atom_id res chain seq x y z
N MET A 1 2.79 -2.74 -9.87
CA MET A 1 2.85 -1.55 -10.75
C MET A 1 3.51 -1.95 -12.05
N GLY A 2 3.29 -1.22 -13.14
CA GLY A 2 3.95 -1.50 -14.42
C GLY A 2 4.57 -0.23 -15.02
N THR A 3 5.45 -0.41 -16.00
CA THR A 3 6.07 0.67 -16.77
C THR A 3 5.74 0.51 -18.25
N ILE A 4 5.45 1.60 -18.95
CA ILE A 4 5.26 1.55 -20.40
C ILE A 4 6.60 1.14 -21.04
N ALA A 5 6.58 0.03 -21.77
CA ALA A 5 7.75 -0.52 -22.45
C ALA A 5 7.83 -0.02 -23.90
N ALA A 6 6.69 0.05 -24.59
CA ALA A 6 6.60 0.52 -25.97
C ALA A 6 5.22 1.11 -26.28
N VAL A 7 5.15 2.01 -27.26
CA VAL A 7 3.92 2.59 -27.80
C VAL A 7 3.98 2.54 -29.31
N HIS A 8 3.01 1.88 -29.94
CA HIS A 8 2.94 1.65 -31.37
C HIS A 8 1.71 2.35 -31.95
N HIS A 9 1.90 3.58 -32.44
CA HIS A 9 0.80 4.40 -32.96
C HIS A 9 0.16 3.84 -34.24
N ALA A 10 0.95 3.24 -35.13
CA ALA A 10 0.44 2.68 -36.39
C ALA A 10 -0.54 1.52 -36.15
N GLU A 11 -0.31 0.75 -35.09
CA GLU A 11 -1.10 -0.43 -34.74
C GLU A 11 -2.04 -0.16 -33.55
N SER A 12 -2.13 1.11 -33.11
CA SER A 12 -3.01 1.59 -32.02
C SER A 12 -2.94 0.76 -30.73
N HIS A 13 -1.73 0.34 -30.34
CA HIS A 13 -1.49 -0.42 -29.12
C HIS A 13 -0.25 0.05 -28.36
N PHE A 14 -0.16 -0.34 -27.09
CA PHE A 14 1.00 -0.10 -26.24
C PHE A 14 1.26 -1.31 -25.35
N THR A 15 2.51 -1.45 -24.90
CA THR A 15 2.95 -2.57 -24.07
C THR A 15 3.33 -2.07 -22.70
N VAL A 16 2.78 -2.71 -21.66
CA VAL A 16 3.12 -2.44 -20.26
C VAL A 16 3.90 -3.62 -19.71
N ARG A 17 5.08 -3.34 -19.15
CA ARG A 17 5.88 -4.31 -18.43
C ARG A 17 5.48 -4.33 -16.95
N TYR A 18 5.01 -5.48 -16.48
CA TYR A 18 4.74 -5.78 -15.08
C TYR A 18 5.77 -6.78 -14.54
N ASP A 19 5.75 -7.03 -13.23
CA ASP A 19 6.60 -8.04 -12.60
C ASP A 19 6.34 -9.46 -13.12
N VAL A 20 5.13 -9.72 -13.62
CA VAL A 20 4.68 -11.02 -14.15
C VAL A 20 4.97 -11.19 -15.64
N GLY A 21 5.45 -10.14 -16.34
CA GLY A 21 5.68 -10.15 -17.78
C GLY A 21 5.16 -8.90 -18.49
N GLU A 22 5.19 -8.93 -19.82
CA GLU A 22 4.69 -7.85 -20.67
C GLU A 22 3.27 -8.16 -21.14
N ILE A 23 2.40 -7.16 -21.05
CA ILE A 23 1.00 -7.24 -21.48
C ILE A 23 0.75 -6.12 -22.49
N GLN A 24 0.17 -6.47 -23.62
CA GLN A 24 -0.23 -5.54 -24.67
C GLN A 24 -1.66 -5.07 -24.44
N TYR A 25 -1.89 -3.78 -24.64
CA TYR A 25 -3.17 -3.12 -24.55
C TYR A 25 -3.43 -2.33 -25.83
N SER A 26 -4.67 -2.33 -26.29
CA SER A 26 -5.13 -1.39 -27.32
C SER A 26 -5.34 0.01 -26.71
N PHE A 27 -5.31 1.06 -27.54
CA PHE A 27 -5.52 2.44 -27.06
C PHE A 27 -6.84 2.65 -26.30
N PRO A 28 -7.98 2.08 -26.72
CA PRO A 28 -9.22 2.18 -25.95
C PRO A 28 -9.16 1.52 -24.56
N GLU A 29 -8.26 0.56 -24.35
CA GLU A 29 -8.08 -0.09 -23.04
C GLU A 29 -7.21 0.73 -22.08
N ALA A 30 -6.67 1.88 -22.52
CA ALA A 30 -5.90 2.78 -21.67
C ALA A 30 -6.68 3.25 -20.43
N ASP A 31 -8.02 3.36 -20.53
CA ASP A 31 -8.90 3.76 -19.42
C ASP A 31 -8.93 2.74 -18.26
N GLN A 32 -8.46 1.51 -18.50
CA GLN A 32 -8.29 0.50 -17.45
C GLN A 32 -7.05 0.76 -16.59
N LEU A 33 -6.18 1.67 -17.01
CA LEU A 33 -4.94 2.01 -16.34
C LEU A 33 -5.01 3.44 -15.78
N ALA A 34 -4.37 3.64 -14.63
CA ALA A 34 -4.20 4.95 -14.04
C ALA A 34 -2.71 5.32 -13.98
N PRO A 35 -2.32 6.57 -14.28
CA PRO A 35 -0.95 7.02 -14.08
C PRO A 35 -0.48 6.84 -12.64
N ALA A 36 0.74 6.36 -12.47
CA ALA A 36 1.34 6.05 -11.18
C ALA A 36 2.40 7.06 -10.71
N TYR A 37 2.39 8.30 -11.24
CA TYR A 37 3.36 9.34 -10.88
C TYR A 37 3.34 9.68 -9.38
N ALA A 38 2.16 9.61 -8.77
CA ALA A 38 1.97 9.67 -7.34
C ALA A 38 0.92 8.63 -6.95
N VAL A 39 1.21 7.86 -5.90
CA VAL A 39 0.30 6.85 -5.38
C VAL A 39 0.10 7.00 -3.89
N THR A 40 -1.08 6.58 -3.43
CA THR A 40 -1.34 6.50 -2.00
C THR A 40 -0.54 5.35 -1.40
N VAL A 41 -0.21 5.46 -0.11
CA VAL A 41 0.48 4.40 0.64
C VAL A 41 -0.29 3.07 0.52
N HIS A 42 -1.62 3.13 0.57
CA HIS A 42 -2.48 1.97 0.40
C HIS A 42 -2.32 1.29 -0.97
N LYS A 43 -2.28 2.07 -2.06
CA LYS A 43 -2.05 1.53 -3.42
C LYS A 43 -0.62 1.01 -3.65
N SER A 44 0.31 1.35 -2.77
CA SER A 44 1.71 0.88 -2.80
C SER A 44 1.98 -0.40 -1.99
N GLN A 45 0.95 -1.01 -1.38
CA GLN A 45 1.12 -2.21 -0.56
C GLN A 45 1.80 -3.34 -1.36
N GLY A 46 2.84 -3.93 -0.78
CA GLY A 46 3.64 -4.99 -1.42
C GLY A 46 4.69 -4.51 -2.42
N SER A 47 4.66 -3.24 -2.85
CA SER A 47 5.68 -2.64 -3.71
C SER A 47 6.73 -1.88 -2.91
N GLU A 48 7.97 -1.86 -3.36
CA GLU A 48 9.06 -1.11 -2.72
C GLU A 48 9.88 -0.36 -3.78
N PHE A 49 10.36 0.82 -3.45
CA PHE A 49 10.99 1.74 -4.39
C PHE A 49 12.39 2.15 -3.91
N PRO A 50 13.37 2.36 -4.80
CA PRO A 50 14.70 2.82 -4.42
C PRO A 50 14.66 4.12 -3.59
N ALA A 51 13.84 5.07 -3.99
CA ALA A 51 13.61 6.33 -3.27
C ALA A 51 12.11 6.64 -3.19
N VAL A 52 11.66 7.19 -2.07
CA VAL A 52 10.28 7.64 -1.86
C VAL A 52 10.28 9.08 -1.37
N VAL A 53 9.43 9.92 -1.98
CA VAL A 53 9.11 11.27 -1.51
C VAL A 53 7.69 11.26 -0.98
N MET A 54 7.52 11.52 0.31
CA MET A 54 6.22 11.49 0.97
C MET A 54 5.86 12.86 1.55
N PRO A 55 4.78 13.50 1.06
CA PRO A 55 4.24 14.69 1.70
C PRO A 55 3.54 14.33 3.02
N VAL A 56 3.91 15.01 4.11
CA VAL A 56 3.29 14.89 5.43
C VAL A 56 2.77 16.26 5.86
N LEU A 57 1.56 16.58 5.41
CA LEU A 57 0.93 17.88 5.60
C LEU A 57 -0.10 17.83 6.73
N SER A 58 -0.16 18.89 7.54
CA SER A 58 -1.14 19.01 8.64
C SER A 58 -2.60 19.10 8.16
N GLN A 59 -2.84 19.45 6.90
CA GLN A 59 -4.17 19.52 6.29
C GLN A 59 -4.83 18.14 6.15
N HIS A 60 -4.04 17.06 6.13
CA HIS A 60 -4.55 15.67 6.06
C HIS A 60 -4.51 14.97 7.43
N TYR A 61 -4.82 15.71 8.51
CA TYR A 61 -4.62 15.23 9.89
C TYR A 61 -5.33 13.91 10.20
N MET A 62 -6.47 13.62 9.58
CA MET A 62 -7.20 12.36 9.76
C MET A 62 -6.40 11.13 9.28
N MET A 63 -5.52 11.31 8.29
CA MET A 63 -4.64 10.25 7.78
C MET A 63 -3.26 10.26 8.44
N LEU A 64 -2.97 11.19 9.35
CA LEU A 64 -1.71 11.20 10.11
C LEU A 64 -1.75 10.14 11.20
N GLN A 65 -1.69 8.87 10.82
CA GLN A 65 -1.62 7.72 11.70
C GLN A 65 -0.20 7.14 11.69
N ARG A 66 0.26 6.64 12.85
CA ARG A 66 1.60 6.03 12.98
C ARG A 66 1.79 4.87 12.00
N ASN A 67 0.76 4.04 11.83
CA ASN A 67 0.82 2.89 10.93
C ASN A 67 0.98 3.30 9.47
N LEU A 68 0.32 4.38 9.04
CA LEU A 68 0.42 4.89 7.67
C LEU A 68 1.81 5.44 7.39
N LEU A 69 2.34 6.25 8.31
CA LEU A 69 3.69 6.80 8.22
C LEU A 69 4.74 5.67 8.20
N TYR A 70 4.62 4.70 9.10
CA TYR A 70 5.51 3.53 9.14
C TYR A 70 5.45 2.71 7.83
N THR A 71 4.24 2.47 7.32
CA THR A 71 4.07 1.74 6.06
C THR A 71 4.73 2.51 4.92
N GLY A 72 4.53 3.84 4.85
CA GLY A 72 5.19 4.71 3.88
C GLY A 72 6.72 4.63 3.94
N ILE A 73 7.29 4.70 5.13
CA ILE A 73 8.74 4.60 5.35
C ILE A 73 9.26 3.24 4.86
N THR A 74 8.57 2.14 5.18
CA THR A 74 8.99 0.79 4.73
C THR A 74 8.83 0.55 3.23
N ARG A 75 8.20 1.45 2.47
CA ARG A 75 8.20 1.37 1.00
C ARG A 75 9.53 1.86 0.39
N ALA A 76 10.36 2.58 1.14
CA ALA A 76 11.65 3.12 0.67
C ALA A 76 12.81 2.15 0.94
N LYS A 77 13.51 1.72 -0.12
CA LYS A 77 14.67 0.79 0.00
C LYS A 77 15.98 1.49 0.37
N LYS A 78 16.23 2.67 -0.19
CA LYS A 78 17.53 3.37 -0.05
C LYS A 78 17.39 4.78 0.50
N LEU A 79 16.36 5.52 0.07
CA LEU A 79 16.18 6.93 0.44
C LEU A 79 14.72 7.26 0.73
N MET A 80 14.48 7.93 1.84
CA MET A 80 13.18 8.47 2.22
C MET A 80 13.27 9.98 2.38
N ILE A 81 12.44 10.73 1.65
CA ILE A 81 12.31 12.18 1.77
C ILE A 81 10.91 12.50 2.30
N LEU A 82 10.84 13.07 3.50
CA LEU A 82 9.60 13.55 4.09
C LEU A 82 9.45 15.05 3.82
N VAL A 83 8.39 15.44 3.12
CA VAL A 83 8.10 16.84 2.79
C VAL A 83 6.96 17.33 3.69
N GLY A 84 7.28 18.12 4.72
CA GLY A 84 6.27 18.56 5.67
C GLY A 84 6.87 19.29 6.87
N SER A 85 6.02 19.64 7.84
CA SER A 85 6.47 20.29 9.07
C SER A 85 6.83 19.26 10.14
N ARG A 86 7.78 19.61 11.02
CA ARG A 86 8.06 18.82 12.23
C ARG A 86 6.79 18.55 13.06
N LYS A 87 5.86 19.52 13.09
CA LYS A 87 4.57 19.38 13.77
C LYS A 87 3.72 18.25 13.16
N ALA A 88 3.58 18.21 11.84
CA ALA A 88 2.79 17.18 11.15
C ALA A 88 3.38 15.78 11.34
N VAL A 89 4.70 15.64 11.24
CA VAL A 89 5.39 14.37 11.55
C VAL A 89 5.17 13.97 13.01
N SER A 90 5.32 14.91 13.93
CA SER A 90 5.12 14.66 15.36
C SER A 90 3.68 14.26 15.70
N MET A 91 2.68 14.82 15.01
CA MET A 91 1.29 14.38 15.10
C MET A 91 1.12 12.94 14.62
N ALA A 92 1.63 12.61 13.43
CA ALA A 92 1.54 11.26 12.87
C ALA A 92 2.21 10.20 13.76
N VAL A 93 3.39 10.52 14.29
CA VAL A 93 4.12 9.61 15.19
C VAL A 93 3.37 9.44 16.51
N ARG A 94 2.73 10.46 17.07
CA ARG A 94 1.97 10.33 18.34
C ARG A 94 0.61 9.65 18.15
N ASN A 95 0.02 9.74 16.97
CA ASN A 95 -1.29 9.14 16.68
C ASN A 95 -1.20 7.62 16.53
N ALA A 96 -1.14 6.95 17.67
CA ALA A 96 -1.15 5.50 17.81
C ALA A 96 -2.56 4.92 17.95
N VAL A 97 -3.59 5.75 17.83
CA VAL A 97 -4.98 5.33 18.01
C VAL A 97 -5.30 4.29 16.96
N ARG A 98 -5.38 3.03 17.40
CA ARG A 98 -5.94 1.95 16.59
C ARG A 98 -7.44 2.06 16.76
N GLU A 99 -8.16 2.30 15.66
CA GLU A 99 -9.58 2.01 15.67
C GLU A 99 -9.76 0.53 16.07
N PRO A 100 -10.64 0.21 17.04
CA PRO A 100 -10.89 -1.16 17.43
C PRO A 100 -11.34 -1.96 16.20
N ARG A 101 -10.55 -2.96 15.81
CA ARG A 101 -10.98 -3.89 14.77
C ARG A 101 -11.95 -4.89 15.40
N HIS A 102 -13.24 -4.69 15.19
CA HIS A 102 -14.26 -5.63 15.62
C HIS A 102 -14.19 -6.92 14.76
N SER A 103 -13.68 -8.01 15.32
CA SER A 103 -13.52 -9.30 14.63
C SER A 103 -13.57 -10.47 15.60
N LEU A 104 -14.43 -11.47 15.32
CA LEU A 104 -14.58 -12.69 16.12
C LEU A 104 -13.54 -13.78 15.79
N LEU A 105 -12.53 -13.47 14.95
CA LEU A 105 -11.58 -14.48 14.46
C LEU A 105 -10.80 -15.12 15.62
N ILE A 106 -10.37 -14.32 16.59
CA ILE A 106 -9.60 -14.80 17.74
C ILE A 106 -10.48 -15.70 18.63
N GLU A 107 -11.72 -15.29 18.87
CA GLU A 107 -12.68 -16.05 19.67
C GLU A 107 -12.95 -17.42 19.04
N ARG A 108 -13.24 -17.45 17.72
CA ARG A 108 -13.46 -18.71 16.98
C ARG A 108 -12.23 -19.62 16.96
N LEU A 109 -11.03 -19.06 16.83
CA LEU A 109 -9.80 -19.85 16.91
C LEU A 109 -9.63 -20.49 18.29
N ASN A 110 -9.86 -19.73 19.35
CA ASN A 110 -9.77 -20.23 20.72
C ASN A 110 -10.79 -21.33 21.00
N GLU A 111 -12.03 -21.21 20.51
CA GLU A 111 -13.04 -22.26 20.63
C GLU A 111 -12.58 -23.56 19.96
N VAL A 112 -12.06 -23.49 18.72
CA VAL A 112 -11.60 -24.67 17.99
C VAL A 112 -10.43 -25.34 18.71
N PHE A 113 -9.42 -24.58 19.14
CA PHE A 113 -8.26 -25.14 19.85
C PHE A 113 -8.66 -25.75 21.19
N ASN A 114 -9.53 -25.09 21.96
CA ASN A 114 -10.01 -25.61 23.24
C ASN A 114 -10.84 -26.88 23.08
N ASN A 115 -11.68 -26.96 22.05
CA ASN A 115 -12.47 -28.16 21.75
C ASN A 115 -11.60 -29.32 21.27
N ALA A 116 -10.56 -29.05 20.47
CA ALA A 116 -9.59 -30.06 20.03
C ALA A 116 -8.77 -30.61 21.21
N MET A 117 -8.40 -29.76 22.18
CA MET A 117 -7.66 -30.17 23.37
C MET A 117 -8.52 -31.07 24.27
N ARG A 118 -9.80 -30.73 24.48
CA ARG A 118 -10.74 -31.56 25.27
C ARG A 118 -10.97 -32.94 24.67
N ARG A 119 -11.07 -33.05 23.33
CA ARG A 119 -11.24 -34.34 22.63
C ARG A 119 -10.03 -35.26 22.67
N ARG A 120 -8.83 -34.75 22.98
CA ARG A 120 -7.60 -35.55 23.09
C ARG A 120 -7.34 -36.07 24.51
N MET A 121 -8.07 -35.58 25.50
CA MET A 121 -7.96 -35.99 26.91
C MET A 121 -9.08 -36.94 27.37
N SER A 122 -10.04 -37.23 26.49
CA SER A 122 -11.06 -38.27 26.65
C SER A 122 -10.71 -39.49 25.82
#